data_AF-A0A412IS94-F1
#
_entry.id   AF-A0A412IS94-F1
#
_cell.length_a   1.000
_cell.length_b   1.000
_cell.length_c   1.000
_cell.angle_alpha   90.00
_cell.angle_beta   90.00
_cell.angle_gamma   90.00
#
_symmetry.space_group_name_H-M   'P 1'
#
loop_
_entity.id
_entity.type
_entity.pdbx_description
1 polymer ?
#
loop_
_entity_poly.entity_id
_entity_poly.type
_entity_poly.pdbx_seq_one_letter_code
_entity_poly.pdbx_strand_id
1 'polypeptide(L)'
;MGLNINGLYYDRLILPNGLYSHNFVLESLLSLGWIFGTYFLIWIFKCLIKGFIMQGQNGKCVFIFIVSSLFLRYFLSGSIFGEGKFILFMASLISINKHYILD
;
A
#
# COMPACT_ATOMS: atom_id res chain seq x y z
N MET A 1 1.65 15.41 -24.50
CA MET A 1 2.58 14.31 -24.21
C MET A 1 3.97 14.89 -24.01
N GLY A 2 4.51 14.80 -22.79
CA GLY A 2 5.90 15.14 -22.46
C GLY A 2 6.20 16.62 -22.21
N LEU A 3 6.91 16.92 -21.11
CA LEU A 3 7.49 18.22 -20.69
C LEU A 3 6.66 19.15 -19.79
N ASN A 4 5.92 18.60 -18.82
CA ASN A 4 5.89 19.23 -17.49
C ASN A 4 6.32 18.18 -16.49
N ILE A 5 7.52 18.35 -15.92
CA ILE A 5 7.97 17.56 -14.78
C ILE A 5 7.31 18.19 -13.55
N ASN A 6 6.03 17.86 -13.36
CA ASN A 6 5.39 18.03 -12.05
C ASN A 6 5.90 16.87 -11.18
N GLY A 7 6.66 17.20 -10.13
CA GLY A 7 7.33 16.22 -9.27
C GLY A 7 6.41 15.50 -8.28
N LEU A 8 7.02 14.55 -7.54
CA LEU A 8 6.50 13.57 -6.56
C LEU A 8 5.36 13.97 -5.58
N TYR A 9 4.96 15.23 -5.50
CA TYR A 9 3.90 15.69 -4.58
C TYR A 9 2.96 16.75 -5.18
N TYR A 10 3.27 17.25 -6.39
CA TYR A 10 2.49 18.31 -7.06
C TYR A 10 1.26 17.78 -7.79
N ASP A 11 1.25 16.48 -8.14
CA ASP A 11 0.13 15.80 -8.80
C ASP A 11 -1.03 15.45 -7.84
N ARG A 12 -0.95 15.84 -6.56
CA ARG A 12 -2.07 15.66 -5.61
C ARG A 12 -3.24 16.63 -5.85
N LEU A 13 -3.06 17.61 -6.74
CA LEU A 13 -4.04 18.67 -7.04
C LEU A 13 -4.92 18.36 -8.27
N ILE A 14 -5.22 17.08 -8.53
CA ILE A 14 -5.94 16.66 -9.74
C ILE A 14 -7.44 16.99 -9.71
N LEU A 15 -8.07 17.11 -8.53
CA LEU A 15 -9.45 17.62 -8.45
C LEU A 15 -9.49 19.12 -8.12
N PRO A 16 -10.52 19.84 -8.61
CA PRO A 16 -10.75 21.24 -8.23
C PRO A 16 -10.78 21.37 -6.70
N ASN A 17 -10.19 22.47 -6.20
CA ASN A 17 -10.02 22.80 -4.77
C ASN A 17 -8.98 21.95 -4.00
N GLY A 18 -8.09 21.22 -4.69
CA GLY A 18 -7.03 20.44 -4.02
C GLY A 18 -7.56 19.21 -3.28
N LEU A 19 -8.78 18.79 -3.60
CA LEU A 19 -9.34 17.52 -3.15
C LEU A 19 -8.61 16.39 -3.87
N TYR A 20 -8.33 15.30 -3.18
CA TYR A 20 -7.81 14.09 -3.81
C TYR A 20 -8.48 12.86 -3.20
N SER A 21 -8.69 11.83 -4.03
CA SER A 21 -9.22 10.56 -3.54
C SER A 21 -8.13 9.85 -2.76
N HIS A 22 -8.34 9.66 -1.46
CA HIS A 22 -7.52 8.84 -0.56
C HIS A 22 -7.64 7.34 -0.90
N ASN A 23 -7.27 7.00 -2.12
CA ASN A 23 -7.22 5.65 -2.62
C ASN A 23 -5.76 5.24 -2.77
N PHE A 24 -5.39 4.14 -2.15
CA PHE A 24 -4.06 3.55 -2.16
C PHE A 24 -3.39 3.52 -3.55
N VAL A 25 -4.14 3.13 -4.59
CA VAL A 25 -3.60 2.99 -5.95
C VAL A 25 -3.30 4.36 -6.55
N LEU A 26 -4.26 5.27 -6.47
CA LEU A 26 -4.11 6.63 -6.98
C LEU A 26 -3.00 7.36 -6.23
N GLU A 27 -3.00 7.30 -4.90
CA GLU A 27 -2.01 7.98 -4.06
C GLU A 27 -0.58 7.48 -4.33
N SER A 28 -0.42 6.18 -4.59
CA SER A 28 0.87 5.59 -4.97
C SER A 28 1.34 6.08 -6.34
N LEU A 29 0.45 6.10 -7.34
CA LEU A 29 0.79 6.53 -8.71
C LEU A 29 1.06 8.04 -8.78
N LEU A 30 0.31 8.85 -8.05
CA LEU A 30 0.49 10.30 -8.02
C LEU A 30 1.74 10.71 -7.22
N SER A 31 2.04 10.01 -6.12
CA SER A 31 3.21 10.37 -5.30
C SER A 31 4.52 9.84 -5.89
N LEU A 32 4.52 8.64 -6.48
CA LEU A 32 5.74 8.01 -6.99
C LEU A 32 5.88 8.11 -8.52
N GLY A 33 4.87 8.65 -9.20
CA GLY A 33 4.79 8.64 -10.66
C GLY A 33 4.39 7.26 -11.21
N TRP A 34 4.09 7.21 -12.51
CA TRP A 34 3.56 6.02 -13.16
C TRP A 34 4.50 4.80 -13.10
N ILE A 35 5.81 4.99 -13.32
CA ILE A 35 6.79 3.88 -13.32
C ILE A 35 6.99 3.34 -11.90
N PHE A 36 7.48 4.16 -10.97
CA PHE A 36 7.80 3.71 -9.62
C PHE A 36 6.55 3.36 -8.81
N GLY A 37 5.44 4.07 -9.02
CA GLY A 37 4.14 3.74 -8.41
C GLY A 37 3.64 2.37 -8.85
N THR A 38 3.75 2.03 -10.14
CA THR A 38 3.37 0.70 -10.63
C THR A 38 4.25 -0.40 -10.02
N TYR A 39 5.58 -0.21 -10.00
CA TYR A 39 6.49 -1.18 -9.35
C TYR A 39 6.18 -1.35 -7.86
N PHE A 40 5.91 -0.26 -7.15
CA PHE A 40 5.57 -0.27 -5.74
C PHE A 40 4.26 -1.02 -5.47
N LEU A 41 3.22 -0.78 -6.27
CA LEU A 41 1.94 -1.49 -6.16
C LEU A 41 2.11 -2.99 -6.42
N ILE A 42 2.81 -3.36 -7.50
CA ILE A 42 3.11 -4.76 -7.82
C ILE A 42 3.84 -5.43 -6.66
N TRP A 43 4.82 -4.74 -6.07
CA TRP A 43 5.57 -5.26 -4.92
C TRP A 43 4.67 -5.50 -3.70
N ILE A 44 3.77 -4.56 -3.36
CA ILE A 44 2.82 -4.73 -2.26
C ILE A 44 1.87 -5.90 -2.51
N PHE A 45 1.28 -5.99 -3.71
CA PHE A 45 0.39 -7.10 -4.05
C PHE A 45 1.12 -8.45 -4.00
N LYS A 46 2.37 -8.51 -4.47
CA LYS A 46 3.21 -9.71 -4.37
C LYS A 46 3.46 -10.09 -2.90
N CYS A 47 3.76 -9.13 -2.03
CA CYS A 47 3.94 -9.36 -0.60
C CYS A 47 2.64 -9.81 0.10
N LEU A 48 1.49 -9.28 -0.29
CA LEU A 48 0.18 -9.72 0.23
C LEU A 48 -0.12 -11.17 -0.15
N ILE A 49 0.01 -11.51 -1.44
CA ILE A 49 -0.25 -12.85 -1.94
C ILE A 49 0.72 -13.86 -1.30
N LYS A 50 2.02 -13.53 -1.30
CA LYS A 50 3.05 -14.38 -0.69
C LYS A 50 2.79 -14.57 0.81
N GLY A 51 2.51 -13.48 1.53
CA GLY A 51 2.26 -13.50 2.97
C GLY A 51 1.04 -14.32 3.37
N PHE A 52 0.05 -14.47 2.49
CA PHE A 52 -1.12 -15.32 2.73
C PHE A 52 -0.87 -16.80 2.38
N ILE A 53 -0.29 -17.07 1.20
CA ILE A 53 -0.11 -18.45 0.69
C ILE A 53 0.90 -19.22 1.53
N MET A 54 1.96 -18.55 1.99
CA MET A 54 3.10 -19.20 2.64
C MET A 54 2.91 -19.51 4.12
N GLN A 55 1.79 -19.13 4.72
CA GLN A 55 1.53 -19.29 6.15
C GLN A 55 0.64 -20.50 6.43
N GLY A 56 0.82 -21.10 7.62
CA GLY A 56 -0.13 -22.04 8.21
C GLY A 56 -1.50 -21.41 8.49
N GLN A 57 -2.44 -22.20 8.98
CA GLN A 57 -3.79 -21.77 9.34
C GLN A 57 -3.77 -20.65 10.38
N ASN A 58 -2.95 -20.79 11.44
CA ASN A 58 -2.84 -19.75 12.47
C ASN A 58 -2.23 -18.46 11.91
N GLY A 59 -1.18 -18.59 11.09
CA GLY A 59 -0.55 -17.44 10.43
C GLY A 59 -1.48 -16.72 9.47
N LYS A 60 -2.36 -17.44 8.76
CA LYS A 60 -3.41 -16.86 7.90
C LYS A 60 -4.42 -16.05 8.70
N CYS A 61 -4.85 -16.53 9.88
CA CYS A 61 -5.75 -15.77 10.75
C CYS A 61 -5.12 -14.44 11.18
N VAL A 62 -3.86 -14.45 11.60
CA VAL A 62 -3.11 -13.23 11.98
C VAL A 62 -2.93 -12.30 10.78
N PHE A 63 -2.60 -12.84 9.60
CA PHE A 63 -2.49 -12.06 8.37
C PHE A 63 -3.80 -11.35 8.02
N ILE A 64 -4.93 -12.07 8.03
CA ILE A 64 -6.26 -11.51 7.73
C ILE A 64 -6.60 -10.40 8.73
N PHE A 65 -6.32 -10.62 10.03
CA PHE A 65 -6.53 -9.61 11.06
C PHE A 65 -5.72 -8.33 10.81
N ILE A 66 -4.43 -8.45 10.47
CA ILE A 66 -3.57 -7.30 10.19
C ILE A 66 -4.00 -6.56 8.91
N VAL A 67 -4.31 -7.29 7.84
CA VAL A 67 -4.76 -6.68 6.56
C VAL A 67 -6.09 -5.95 6.75
N SER A 68 -7.04 -6.58 7.46
CA SER A 68 -8.35 -5.97 7.69
C SER A 68 -8.29 -4.74 8.60
N SER A 69 -7.50 -4.80 9.67
CA SER A 69 -7.36 -3.70 10.63
C SER A 69 -6.54 -2.52 10.12
N LEU A 70 -5.44 -2.78 9.40
CA LEU A 70 -4.48 -1.73 9.04
C LEU A 70 -4.51 -1.34 7.57
N PHE A 71 -4.81 -2.26 6.64
CA PHE A 71 -4.65 -2.02 5.20
C PHE A 71 -5.95 -1.63 4.49
N LEU A 72 -7.08 -2.27 4.80
CA LEU A 72 -8.34 -2.05 4.06
C LEU A 72 -8.81 -0.59 4.06
N ARG A 73 -8.50 0.17 5.13
CA ARG A 73 -8.85 1.60 5.21
C ARG A 73 -8.25 2.45 4.08
N TYR A 74 -7.10 2.06 3.52
CA TYR A 74 -6.43 2.81 2.45
C TYR A 74 -7.14 2.69 1.10
N PHE A 75 -8.14 1.81 0.96
CA PHE A 75 -9.02 1.80 -0.21
C PHE A 75 -10.15 2.84 -0.12
N LEU A 76 -10.48 3.27 1.10
CA LEU A 76 -11.63 4.14 1.37
C LEU A 76 -11.22 5.58 1.65
N SER A 77 -10.34 5.79 2.63
CA SER A 77 -10.07 7.13 3.16
C SER A 77 -8.68 7.32 3.77
N GLY A 78 -7.91 6.25 3.98
CA GLY A 78 -6.59 6.36 4.59
C GLY A 78 -5.54 6.90 3.60
N SER A 79 -4.63 7.75 4.09
CA SER A 79 -3.45 8.17 3.33
C SER A 79 -2.25 7.31 3.69
N ILE A 80 -1.60 6.73 2.67
CA ILE A 80 -0.42 5.89 2.87
C ILE A 80 0.84 6.68 3.18
N PHE A 81 0.93 7.93 2.72
CA PHE A 81 2.09 8.80 2.97
C PHE A 81 1.87 9.80 4.10
N GLY A 82 0.63 9.97 4.57
CA GLY A 82 0.27 10.88 5.66
C GLY A 82 0.17 10.22 7.04
N GLU A 83 0.08 8.89 7.11
CA GLU A 83 -0.25 8.18 8.35
C GLU A 83 0.79 7.11 8.71
N GLY A 84 1.34 7.16 9.93
CA GLY A 84 2.31 6.17 10.41
C GLY A 84 1.79 4.74 10.48
N LYS A 85 0.47 4.52 10.46
CA LYS A 85 -0.11 3.17 10.46
C LYS A 85 0.23 2.39 9.19
N PHE A 86 0.55 3.06 8.08
CA PHE A 86 0.96 2.37 6.86
C PHE A 86 2.35 1.75 7.04
N ILE A 87 3.25 2.43 7.75
CA ILE A 87 4.57 1.91 8.10
C ILE A 87 4.43 0.70 9.02
N LEU A 88 3.53 0.75 10.01
CA LEU A 88 3.23 -0.41 10.88
C LEU A 88 2.70 -1.61 10.08
N PHE A 89 1.81 -1.36 9.13
CA PHE A 89 1.34 -2.40 8.21
C PHE A 89 2.49 -3.01 7.39
N MET A 90 3.33 -2.17 6.79
CA MET A 90 4.46 -2.63 5.98
C MET A 90 5.47 -3.44 6.81
N ALA A 91 5.80 -3.00 8.02
CA ALA A 91 6.69 -3.73 8.93
C ALA A 91 6.11 -5.10 9.30
N SER A 92 4.81 -5.15 9.60
CA SER A 92 4.09 -6.39 9.92
C SER A 92 4.07 -7.35 8.72
N LEU A 93 3.77 -6.84 7.53
CA LEU A 93 3.73 -7.60 6.29
C LEU A 93 5.10 -8.19 5.93
N ILE A 94 6.17 -7.43 6.09
CA ILE A 94 7.54 -7.88 5.85
C ILE A 94 7.94 -8.96 6.87
N SER A 95 7.58 -8.78 8.14
CA SER A 95 7.83 -9.76 9.20
C SER A 95 7.16 -11.11 8.88
N ILE A 96 5.87 -11.09 8.53
CA ILE A 96 5.13 -12.30 8.12
C ILE A 96 5.75 -12.93 6.88
N ASN A 97 6.18 -12.14 5.89
CA ASN A 97 6.80 -12.68 4.68
C ASN A 97 8.20 -13.29 4.91
N LYS A 98 8.85 -12.97 6.03
CA LYS A 98 10.17 -13.50 6.39
C LYS A 98 10.07 -14.76 7.25
N HIS A 99 9.09 -14.83 8.15
CA HIS A 99 8.89 -15.94 9.06
C HIS A 99 7.79 -16.87 8.54
N TYR A 100 8.18 -18.07 8.12
CA TYR A 100 7.22 -19.14 7.85
C TYR A 100 6.77 -19.70 9.19
N ILE A 101 5.51 -19.49 9.53
CA ILE A 101 4.87 -20.20 10.64
C ILE A 101 4.30 -21.47 10.01
N LEU A 102 5.09 -22.54 10.08
CA LEU A 102 4.61 -23.90 9.84
C LEU A 102 3.83 -24.31 11.08
N ASP A 103 2.54 -24.63 10.89
CA ASP A 103 1.75 -25.32 11.91
C ASP A 103 2.19 -26.81 11.99
#